data_AF-X1T446-F1
#
_entry.id   AF-X1T446-F1
#
_cell.length_a   1.000
_cell.length_b   1.000
_cell.length_c   1.000
_cell.angle_alpha   90.00
_cell.angle_beta   90.00
_cell.angle_gamma   90.00
#
_symmetry.space_group_name_H-M   'P 1'
#
loop_
_entity.id
_entity.type
_entity.pdbx_description
1 polymer ?
#
loop_
_entity_poly.entity_id
_entity_poly.type
_entity_poly.pdbx_seq_one_letter_code
_entity_poly.pdbx_strand_id
1 'polypeptide(L)'
;MFFPHGLGHLIGLDVHDMEDLGEDHVGYDDKTKRSDQFGFAYLRFAKELQPGHVLTVEPGIYFIPALIDKWKRDEKLIQFIDYERIEKYKDFGGIRIEDNVLVTEDGSRVLGKSIPKKVREVEEITAK
;
A
#
# COMPACT_ATOMS: atom_id res chain seq x y z
N MET A 1 7.32 9.24 2.60
CA MET A 1 6.31 10.31 2.84
C MET A 1 4.99 9.98 2.17
N PHE A 2 4.96 9.88 0.84
CA PHE A 2 3.73 9.71 0.06
C PHE A 2 3.06 8.35 0.18
N PHE A 3 3.78 7.33 0.64
CA PHE A 3 3.27 5.98 0.84
C PHE A 3 3.59 5.57 2.29
N PRO A 4 2.70 5.89 3.24
CA PRO A 4 2.99 5.74 4.67
C PRO A 4 2.53 4.39 5.26
N HIS A 5 2.00 3.47 4.45
CA HIS A 5 1.48 2.18 4.88
C HIS A 5 2.17 1.02 4.16
N GLY A 6 1.89 -0.23 4.58
CA GLY A 6 2.35 -1.44 3.90
C GLY A 6 1.70 -1.64 2.53
N LEU A 7 2.33 -2.43 1.66
CA LEU A 7 1.82 -2.68 0.30
C LEU A 7 0.52 -3.49 0.24
N GLY A 8 0.25 -4.25 1.30
CA GLY A 8 -0.93 -5.08 1.43
C GLY A 8 -0.79 -6.05 2.60
N HIS A 9 -1.75 -6.94 2.69
CA HIS A 9 -1.88 -7.91 3.78
C HIS A 9 -2.58 -9.18 3.28
N LEU A 10 -2.53 -10.26 4.07
CA LEU A 10 -3.38 -11.42 3.80
C LEU A 10 -4.85 -11.03 3.92
N ILE A 11 -5.70 -11.63 3.08
CA ILE A 11 -7.15 -11.47 3.15
C ILE A 11 -7.82 -12.84 3.03
N GLY A 12 -8.79 -13.08 3.91
CA GLY A 12 -9.43 -14.38 4.04
C GLY A 12 -10.78 -14.28 4.71
N LEU A 13 -10.91 -14.89 5.90
CA LEU A 13 -12.12 -14.75 6.71
C LEU A 13 -12.17 -13.36 7.34
N ASP A 14 -11.01 -12.82 7.73
CA ASP A 14 -10.87 -11.44 8.15
C ASP A 14 -10.27 -10.57 7.03
N VAL A 15 -10.51 -9.26 7.10
CA VAL A 15 -9.96 -8.30 6.13
C VAL A 15 -8.43 -8.29 6.23
N HIS A 16 -7.88 -8.06 7.42
CA HIS A 16 -6.50 -8.38 7.74
C HIS A 16 -6.47 -9.80 8.32
N ASP A 17 -6.30 -10.81 7.46
CA ASP A 17 -6.47 -12.19 7.86
C ASP A 17 -5.51 -12.57 9.00
N MET A 18 -6.05 -13.16 10.06
CA MET A 18 -5.32 -13.59 11.26
C MET A 18 -4.60 -12.47 12.05
N GLU A 19 -4.97 -11.18 11.89
CA GLU A 19 -4.34 -10.06 12.63
C GLU A 19 -4.38 -10.27 14.16
N ASP A 20 -5.46 -10.85 14.69
CA ASP A 20 -5.64 -11.13 16.12
C ASP A 20 -4.66 -12.19 16.68
N LEU A 21 -4.01 -12.97 15.82
CA LEU A 21 -2.93 -13.89 16.23
C LEU A 21 -1.58 -13.19 16.37
N GLY A 22 -1.51 -11.90 16.01
CA GLY A 22 -0.31 -11.09 16.01
C GLY A 22 0.38 -11.09 14.64
N GLU A 23 0.50 -9.92 14.04
CA GLU A 23 1.09 -9.75 12.71
C GLU A 23 2.52 -10.29 12.60
N ASP A 24 3.33 -10.16 13.64
CA ASP A 24 4.71 -10.65 13.63
C ASP A 24 4.78 -12.19 13.59
N HIS A 25 3.75 -12.88 14.08
CA HIS A 25 3.65 -14.34 13.98
C HIS A 25 3.14 -14.79 12.61
N VAL A 26 2.21 -14.02 12.04
CA VAL A 26 1.52 -14.36 10.79
C VAL A 26 2.29 -13.90 9.55
N GLY A 27 2.77 -12.66 9.56
CA GLY A 27 3.38 -12.00 8.41
C GLY A 27 4.89 -12.12 8.32
N TYR A 28 5.56 -12.60 9.37
CA TYR A 28 7.02 -12.63 9.47
C TYR A 28 7.54 -14.00 9.95
N ASP A 29 8.80 -14.29 9.66
CA ASP A 29 9.47 -15.55 10.02
C ASP A 29 10.94 -15.31 10.41
N ASP A 30 11.69 -16.38 10.64
CA ASP A 30 13.11 -16.28 11.02
C ASP A 30 13.99 -15.60 9.96
N LYS A 31 13.54 -15.58 8.69
CA LYS A 31 14.27 -14.96 7.58
C LYS A 31 13.89 -13.50 7.38
N THR A 32 12.69 -13.11 7.77
CA THR A 32 12.09 -11.80 7.49
C THR A 32 11.73 -11.11 8.79
N LYS A 33 12.40 -9.98 9.08
CA LYS A 33 12.13 -9.17 10.27
C LYS A 33 11.47 -7.87 9.88
N ARG A 34 10.59 -7.36 10.75
CA ARG A 34 9.97 -6.05 10.57
C ARG A 34 11.04 -4.96 10.53
N SER A 35 10.97 -4.11 9.51
CA SER A 35 11.87 -2.98 9.35
C SER A 35 11.48 -1.84 10.30
N ASP A 36 12.45 -1.03 10.73
CA ASP A 36 12.21 0.25 11.42
C ASP A 36 12.05 1.42 10.43
N GLN A 37 12.29 1.18 9.13
CA GLN A 37 12.17 2.19 8.09
C GLN A 37 10.71 2.59 7.89
N PHE A 38 10.44 3.90 7.94
CA PHE A 38 9.11 4.46 7.64
C PHE A 38 8.56 3.96 6.30
N GLY A 39 7.32 3.47 6.30
CA GLY A 39 6.71 2.74 5.18
C GLY A 39 6.84 1.23 5.38
N PHE A 40 8.05 0.69 5.27
CA PHE A 40 8.28 -0.76 5.44
C PHE A 40 7.97 -1.29 6.85
N ALA A 41 8.06 -0.44 7.88
CA ALA A 41 7.66 -0.79 9.24
C ALA A 41 6.17 -1.19 9.36
N TYR A 42 5.35 -0.75 8.41
CA TYR A 42 3.91 -0.98 8.40
C TYR A 42 3.47 -2.07 7.41
N LEU A 43 4.42 -2.83 6.85
CA LEU A 43 4.10 -4.02 6.09
C LEU A 43 3.44 -5.06 7.02
N ARG A 44 2.41 -5.74 6.55
CA ARG A 44 1.70 -6.75 7.36
C ARG A 44 2.04 -8.19 6.95
N PHE A 45 2.69 -8.36 5.80
CA PHE A 45 3.15 -9.65 5.29
C PHE A 45 4.48 -9.50 4.56
N ALA A 46 5.54 -10.08 5.11
CA ALA A 46 6.90 -10.05 4.58
C ALA A 46 7.44 -11.43 4.21
N LYS A 47 6.78 -12.52 4.66
CA LYS A 47 7.11 -13.89 4.29
C LYS A 47 7.16 -14.07 2.77
N GLU A 48 7.95 -15.03 2.34
CA GLU A 48 8.01 -15.46 0.94
C GLU A 48 6.61 -15.89 0.47
N LEU A 49 6.19 -15.39 -0.69
CA LEU A 49 4.89 -15.73 -1.26
C LEU A 49 4.86 -17.20 -1.68
N GLN A 50 3.81 -17.92 -1.29
CA GLN A 50 3.60 -19.32 -1.63
C GLN A 50 2.24 -19.48 -2.35
N PRO A 51 2.11 -20.45 -3.27
CA PRO A 51 0.83 -20.75 -3.90
C PRO A 51 -0.27 -20.98 -2.85
N GLY A 52 -1.44 -20.39 -3.07
CA GLY A 52 -2.56 -20.44 -2.13
C GLY A 52 -2.65 -19.24 -1.19
N HIS A 53 -1.59 -18.42 -1.03
CA HIS A 53 -1.75 -17.14 -0.36
C HIS A 53 -2.71 -16.23 -1.12
N VAL A 54 -3.58 -15.55 -0.39
CA VAL A 54 -4.45 -14.51 -0.93
C VAL A 54 -4.13 -13.21 -0.22
N LEU A 55 -3.77 -12.18 -0.99
CA LEU A 55 -3.34 -10.89 -0.45
C LEU A 55 -4.06 -9.74 -1.14
N THR A 56 -4.13 -8.60 -0.44
CA THR A 56 -4.36 -7.31 -1.07
C THR A 56 -3.07 -6.82 -1.74
N VAL A 57 -3.20 -6.14 -2.87
CA VAL A 57 -2.13 -5.36 -3.51
C VAL A 57 -2.65 -3.94 -3.67
N GLU A 58 -2.20 -3.05 -2.78
CA GLU A 58 -2.85 -1.75 -2.55
C GLU A 58 -1.88 -0.55 -2.55
N PRO A 59 -1.05 -0.35 -3.60
CA PRO A 59 -0.18 0.81 -3.67
C PRO A 59 -0.98 2.12 -3.62
N GLY A 60 -0.42 3.12 -2.93
CA GLY A 60 -1.05 4.42 -2.80
C GLY A 60 -0.05 5.58 -2.80
N ILE A 61 -0.54 6.74 -3.20
CA ILE A 61 0.18 8.01 -3.15
C ILE A 61 -0.75 9.03 -2.49
N TYR A 62 -0.27 9.61 -1.39
CA TYR A 62 -1.04 10.56 -0.59
C TYR A 62 -0.23 11.82 -0.31
N PHE A 63 -0.92 12.95 -0.33
CA PHE A 63 -0.40 14.27 0.04
C PHE A 63 -0.91 14.63 1.43
N ILE A 64 -0.40 13.95 2.46
CA ILE A 64 -0.86 14.10 3.84
C ILE A 64 -0.22 15.35 4.46
N PRO A 65 -0.99 16.40 4.80
CA PRO A 65 -0.43 17.68 5.25
C PRO A 65 0.52 17.52 6.46
N ALA A 66 0.12 16.73 7.45
CA ALA A 66 0.92 16.50 8.65
C ALA A 66 2.29 15.85 8.36
N LEU A 67 2.39 14.96 7.36
CA LEU A 67 3.67 14.35 6.97
C LEU A 67 4.53 15.33 6.17
N ILE A 68 3.90 16.11 5.28
CA ILE A 68 4.58 17.15 4.49
C ILE A 68 5.19 18.19 5.43
N ASP A 69 4.41 18.72 6.36
CA ASP A 69 4.85 19.73 7.34
C ASP A 69 5.96 19.21 8.22
N LYS A 70 5.84 17.95 8.67
CA LYS A 70 6.88 17.30 9.45
C LYS A 70 8.18 17.20 8.65
N TRP A 71 8.14 16.64 7.44
CA TRP A 71 9.35 16.39 6.66
C TRP A 71 10.01 17.69 6.19
N LYS A 72 9.22 18.73 5.88
CA LYS A 72 9.71 20.07 5.56
C LYS A 72 10.44 20.70 6.73
N ARG A 73 9.84 20.67 7.93
CA ARG A 73 10.45 21.19 9.16
C ARG A 73 11.73 20.43 9.52
N ASP A 74 11.71 19.11 9.34
CA ASP A 74 12.86 18.23 9.61
C ASP A 74 13.91 18.29 8.47
N GLU A 75 13.74 19.16 7.47
CA GLU A 75 14.60 19.32 6.28
C GLU A 75 14.95 18.00 5.57
N LYS A 76 14.00 17.06 5.54
CA LYS A 76 14.24 15.72 4.96
C LYS A 76 14.25 15.77 3.44
N LEU A 77 15.30 15.19 2.84
CA LEU A 77 15.40 14.94 1.40
C LEU A 77 15.16 16.19 0.53
N ILE A 78 15.61 17.37 0.99
CA ILE A 78 15.41 18.67 0.30
C ILE A 78 15.94 18.70 -1.14
N GLN A 79 16.92 17.85 -1.47
CA GLN A 79 17.45 17.72 -2.81
C GLN A 79 16.51 16.95 -3.77
N PHE A 80 15.52 16.24 -3.22
CA PHE A 80 14.58 15.42 -4.00
C PHE A 80 13.14 15.94 -3.91
N ILE A 81 12.78 16.65 -2.83
CA ILE A 81 11.42 17.12 -2.59
C ILE A 81 11.36 18.62 -2.84
N ASP A 82 10.62 19.01 -3.89
CA ASP A 82 10.19 20.38 -4.10
C ASP A 82 9.06 20.73 -3.10
N TYR A 83 9.47 21.29 -1.96
CA TYR A 83 8.56 21.67 -0.89
C TYR A 83 7.70 22.89 -1.22
N GLU A 84 7.98 23.65 -2.28
CA GLU A 84 7.09 24.74 -2.71
C GLU A 84 5.97 24.17 -3.59
N ARG A 85 6.29 23.20 -4.43
CA ARG A 85 5.31 22.55 -5.31
C ARG A 85 4.35 21.66 -4.54
N ILE A 86 4.84 20.87 -3.58
CA ILE A 86 4.01 19.92 -2.82
C ILE A 86 2.93 20.62 -1.96
N GLU A 87 3.18 21.83 -1.49
CA GLU A 87 2.23 22.62 -0.69
C GLU A 87 0.91 22.83 -1.43
N LYS A 88 0.97 22.93 -2.77
CA LYS A 88 -0.20 23.11 -3.65
C LYS A 88 -1.07 21.86 -3.79
N TYR A 89 -0.63 20.71 -3.25
CA TYR A 89 -1.35 19.44 -3.33
C TYR A 89 -1.88 18.97 -1.98
N LYS A 90 -1.78 19.78 -0.92
CA LYS A 90 -2.23 19.40 0.43
C LYS A 90 -3.73 19.10 0.54
N ASP A 91 -4.53 19.62 -0.39
CA ASP A 91 -5.98 19.40 -0.50
C ASP A 91 -6.34 18.25 -1.45
N PHE A 92 -5.37 17.66 -2.17
CA PHE A 92 -5.59 16.55 -3.09
C PHE A 92 -6.05 15.27 -2.38
N GLY A 93 -5.64 15.08 -1.13
CA GLY A 93 -5.84 13.83 -0.39
C GLY A 93 -4.89 12.74 -0.88
N GLY A 94 -5.34 11.86 -1.77
CA GLY A 94 -4.52 10.79 -2.32
C GLY A 94 -5.30 9.77 -3.14
N ILE A 95 -4.57 8.81 -3.69
CA ILE A 95 -5.10 7.73 -4.51
C ILE A 95 -4.56 6.41 -3.96
N ARG A 96 -5.43 5.40 -3.91
CA ARG A 96 -5.08 3.99 -3.71
C ARG A 96 -5.87 3.14 -4.69
N ILE A 97 -5.21 2.18 -5.32
CA ILE A 97 -5.85 1.16 -6.15
C ILE A 97 -5.52 -0.17 -5.52
N GLU A 98 -6.55 -0.95 -5.23
CA GLU A 98 -6.44 -2.19 -4.46
C GLU A 98 -7.12 -3.34 -5.19
N ASP A 99 -6.39 -4.43 -5.35
CA ASP A 99 -6.89 -5.71 -5.86
C ASP A 99 -6.66 -6.81 -4.83
N ASN A 100 -7.56 -7.79 -4.81
CA ASN A 100 -7.32 -9.07 -4.14
C ASN A 100 -6.66 -10.03 -5.12
N VAL A 101 -5.56 -10.66 -4.72
CA VAL A 101 -4.72 -11.49 -5.60
C VAL A 101 -4.44 -12.82 -4.93
N LEU A 102 -4.72 -13.91 -5.66
CA LEU A 102 -4.30 -15.26 -5.32
C LEU A 102 -2.93 -15.54 -5.94
N VAL A 103 -1.97 -15.99 -5.13
CA VAL A 103 -0.69 -16.51 -5.62
C VAL A 103 -0.90 -17.92 -6.19
N THR A 104 -0.40 -18.17 -7.39
CA THR A 104 -0.42 -19.48 -8.06
C THR A 104 0.99 -20.07 -8.15
N GLU A 105 1.12 -21.32 -8.60
CA GLU A 105 2.43 -21.99 -8.74
C GLU A 105 3.42 -21.23 -9.64
N ASP A 106 2.90 -20.53 -10.64
CA ASP A 106 3.65 -19.88 -11.72
C ASP A 106 3.40 -18.35 -11.79
N GLY A 107 2.66 -17.78 -10.85
CA GLY A 107 2.34 -16.36 -10.88
C GLY A 107 1.22 -15.96 -9.93
N SER A 108 0.22 -15.27 -10.47
CA SER A 108 -0.89 -14.75 -9.67
C SER A 108 -2.18 -14.57 -10.48
N ARG A 109 -3.30 -14.51 -9.77
CA ARG A 109 -4.62 -14.26 -10.33
C ARG A 109 -5.37 -13.22 -9.51
N VAL A 110 -5.78 -12.13 -10.16
CA VAL A 110 -6.70 -11.16 -9.57
C VAL A 110 -8.05 -11.83 -9.33
N LEU A 111 -8.59 -11.64 -8.12
CA LEU A 111 -9.86 -12.16 -7.68
C LEU A 111 -10.95 -11.12 -7.89
N GLY A 112 -12.14 -11.57 -8.28
CA GLY A 112 -13.30 -10.70 -8.52
C GLY A 112 -13.38 -10.17 -9.95
N LYS A 113 -14.30 -9.23 -10.15
CA LYS A 113 -14.50 -8.58 -11.45
C LYS A 113 -13.41 -7.52 -11.64
N SER A 114 -12.93 -7.38 -12.87
CA SER A 114 -12.00 -6.29 -13.20
C SER A 114 -12.67 -4.95 -12.90
N ILE A 115 -11.98 -4.12 -12.13
CA ILE A 115 -12.33 -2.71 -11.95
C ILE A 115 -11.59 -1.86 -13.00
N PRO A 116 -12.20 -0.77 -13.51
CA PRO A 116 -11.52 0.22 -14.33
C PRO A 116 -10.32 0.81 -13.60
N LYS A 117 -9.15 0.81 -14.24
CA LYS A 117 -7.89 1.32 -13.65
C LYS A 117 -7.24 2.38 -14.50
N LYS A 118 -7.48 2.37 -15.82
CA LYS A 118 -7.00 3.43 -16.70
C LYS A 118 -7.93 4.62 -16.58
N VAL A 119 -7.38 5.83 -16.67
CA VAL A 119 -8.13 7.10 -16.62
C VAL A 119 -9.35 7.05 -17.53
N ARG A 120 -9.16 6.68 -18.81
CA ARG A 120 -10.24 6.57 -19.79
C ARG A 120 -11.33 5.57 -19.38
N GLU A 121 -10.96 4.42 -18.84
CA GLU A 121 -11.95 3.40 -18.42
C GLU A 121 -12.78 3.92 -17.24
N VAL A 122 -12.15 4.65 -16.31
CA VAL A 122 -12.83 5.29 -15.17
C VAL A 122 -13.76 6.40 -15.66
N GLU A 123 -13.31 7.24 -16.59
CA GLU A 123 -14.13 8.29 -17.21
C GLU A 123 -15.33 7.69 -17.95
N GLU A 124 -15.15 6.62 -18.72
CA GLU A 124 -16.22 5.96 -19.48
C GLU A 124 -17.33 5.40 -18.58
N ILE A 125 -16.99 4.84 -17.41
CA ILE A 125 -18.00 4.30 -16.49
C ILE A 125 -18.65 5.36 -15.59
N THR A 126 -18.06 6.55 -15.49
CA THR A 126 -18.56 7.65 -14.65
C THR A 126 -19.23 8.77 -15.46
N ALA A 127 -18.95 8.84 -16.76
CA ALA A 127 -19.64 9.72 -17.70
C ALA A 127 -21.12 9.29 -17.79
N LYS A 128 -22.01 10.25 -17.50
CA LYS A 128 -23.46 10.09 -17.67
C LYS A 128 -23.87 10.28 -19.12
#